data_AF-A0A974D0R5-F1
#
_entry.id   AF-A0A974D0R5-F1
#
_cell.length_a   1.000
_cell.length_b   1.000
_cell.length_c   1.000
_cell.angle_alpha   90.00
_cell.angle_beta   90.00
_cell.angle_gamma   90.00
#
_symmetry.space_group_name_H-M   'P 1'
#
loop_
_entity.id
_entity.type
_entity.pdbx_description
1 polymer ?
#
loop_
_entity_poly.entity_id
_entity_poly.type
_entity_poly.pdbx_seq_one_letter_code
_entity_poly.pdbx_strand_id
1 'polypeptide(L)'
;MERPEGQVNSAQVKYESLTLDTAMSTLVVIMVYMAVKLSMERVRQWRACVSILVLGAGPVGLTAALVAVRSGKVLNLTVLDERSRAGLLCRPQQIALDPRSVRFLLDLGVDFDNIEGCWHNDHFFTKIGVFQEHLLSILEQRKQALDIRISLGTK
;
A
#
# COMPACT_ATOMS: atom_id res chain seq x y z
N MET A 1 -77.21 21.44 8.40
CA MET A 1 -76.29 20.91 9.42
C MET A 1 -75.51 19.78 8.79
N GLU A 2 -74.57 20.13 7.90
CA GLU A 2 -73.66 19.17 7.26
C GLU A 2 -72.26 19.41 7.84
N ARG A 3 -71.68 18.34 8.38
CA ARG A 3 -70.43 18.34 9.14
C ARG A 3 -69.21 18.48 8.20
N PRO A 4 -68.15 19.21 8.60
CA PRO A 4 -66.93 19.37 7.82
C PRO A 4 -65.98 18.17 7.99
N GLU A 5 -66.48 16.93 7.85
CA GLU A 5 -65.66 15.72 8.03
C GLU A 5 -64.77 15.42 6.80
N GLY A 6 -65.13 15.93 5.61
CA GLY A 6 -64.34 15.73 4.39
C GLY A 6 -63.03 16.53 4.33
N GLN A 7 -62.93 17.65 5.04
CA GLN A 7 -61.79 18.55 4.95
C GLN A 7 -60.61 18.11 5.83
N VAL A 8 -60.89 17.47 6.97
CA VAL A 8 -59.88 16.95 7.92
C VAL A 8 -59.11 15.76 7.34
N ASN A 9 -59.81 14.82 6.68
CA ASN A 9 -59.18 13.66 6.03
C ASN A 9 -58.31 14.07 4.83
N SER A 10 -58.74 15.07 4.05
CA SER A 10 -57.94 15.56 2.92
C SER A 10 -56.63 16.24 3.36
N ALA A 11 -56.65 16.92 4.51
CA ALA A 11 -55.48 17.57 5.06
C ALA A 11 -54.47 16.53 5.59
N GLN A 12 -54.92 15.52 6.35
CA GLN A 12 -54.05 14.45 6.86
C GLN A 12 -53.35 13.68 5.75
N VAL A 13 -54.07 13.27 4.70
CA VAL A 13 -53.48 12.59 3.53
C VAL A 13 -52.46 13.48 2.80
N LYS A 14 -52.71 14.79 2.76
CA LYS A 14 -51.79 15.78 2.19
C LYS A 14 -50.53 15.95 3.05
N TYR A 15 -50.66 15.89 4.38
CA TYR A 15 -49.51 15.94 5.29
C TYR A 15 -48.66 14.66 5.22
N GLU A 16 -49.28 13.48 5.14
CA GLU A 16 -48.57 12.20 5.01
C GLU A 16 -47.82 12.07 3.67
N SER A 17 -48.41 12.54 2.58
CA SER A 17 -47.72 12.61 1.28
C SER A 17 -46.56 13.62 1.30
N LEU A 18 -46.73 14.78 1.94
CA LEU A 18 -45.67 15.76 2.12
C LEU A 18 -44.50 15.23 2.97
N THR A 19 -44.78 14.48 4.04
CA THR A 19 -43.73 13.89 4.88
C THR A 19 -43.00 12.76 4.16
N LEU A 20 -43.73 11.93 3.39
CA LEU A 20 -43.13 10.91 2.52
C LEU A 20 -42.24 11.52 1.43
N ASP A 21 -42.69 12.58 0.76
CA ASP A 21 -41.89 13.28 -0.27
C ASP A 21 -40.64 13.90 0.34
N THR A 22 -40.76 14.49 1.52
CA THR A 22 -39.62 15.08 2.25
C THR A 22 -38.64 14.00 2.70
N ALA A 23 -39.13 12.87 3.22
CA ALA A 23 -38.31 11.73 3.61
C ALA A 23 -37.60 11.11 2.41
N MET A 24 -38.29 10.95 1.27
CA MET A 24 -37.71 10.43 0.05
C MET A 24 -36.64 11.39 -0.51
N SER A 25 -36.91 12.69 -0.51
CA SER A 25 -35.97 13.73 -0.94
C SER A 25 -34.69 13.74 -0.08
N THR A 26 -34.83 13.70 1.25
CA THR A 26 -33.67 13.63 2.14
C THR A 26 -32.86 12.34 1.96
N LEU A 27 -33.51 11.20 1.76
CA LEU A 27 -32.85 9.92 1.52
C LEU A 27 -32.06 9.92 0.20
N VAL A 28 -32.63 10.50 -0.86
CA VAL A 28 -31.93 10.71 -2.14
C VAL A 28 -30.71 11.62 -1.96
N VAL A 29 -30.85 12.74 -1.25
CA VAL A 29 -29.74 13.66 -0.97
C VAL A 29 -28.62 12.96 -0.21
N ILE A 30 -28.93 12.17 0.81
CA ILE A 30 -27.94 11.42 1.59
C ILE A 30 -27.24 10.38 0.70
N MET A 31 -27.98 9.66 -0.13
CA MET A 31 -27.41 8.66 -1.05
C MET A 31 -26.45 9.29 -2.06
N VAL A 32 -26.85 10.41 -2.69
CA VAL A 32 -26.00 11.16 -3.63
C VAL A 32 -24.76 11.70 -2.92
N TYR A 33 -24.92 12.30 -1.74
CA TYR A 33 -23.81 12.81 -0.95
C TYR A 33 -22.81 11.70 -0.60
N MET A 34 -23.29 10.55 -0.13
CA MET A 34 -22.44 9.40 0.20
C MET A 34 -21.71 8.87 -1.05
N ALA A 35 -22.40 8.74 -2.18
CA ALA A 35 -21.79 8.29 -3.43
C ALA A 35 -20.66 9.24 -3.89
N VAL A 36 -20.88 10.55 -3.85
CA VAL A 36 -19.88 11.57 -4.19
C VAL A 36 -18.71 11.53 -3.21
N LYS A 37 -19.00 11.49 -1.90
CA LYS A 37 -17.97 11.47 -0.85
C LYS A 37 -17.08 10.24 -0.96
N LEU A 38 -17.67 9.05 -1.08
CA LEU A 38 -16.92 7.79 -1.23
C LEU A 38 -16.09 7.79 -2.52
N SER A 39 -16.61 8.34 -3.61
CA SER A 39 -15.89 8.45 -4.87
C SER A 39 -14.69 9.41 -4.76
N MET A 40 -14.87 10.58 -4.16
CA MET A 40 -13.78 11.54 -3.92
C MET A 40 -12.72 10.95 -2.98
N GLU A 41 -13.12 10.25 -1.92
CA GLU A 41 -12.20 9.61 -0.99
C GLU A 41 -11.37 8.53 -1.68
N ARG A 42 -12.00 7.68 -2.51
CA ARG A 42 -11.30 6.68 -3.33
C ARG A 42 -10.31 7.32 -4.28
N VAL A 43 -10.70 8.36 -5.01
CA VAL A 43 -9.81 9.07 -5.96
C VAL A 43 -8.64 9.71 -5.21
N ARG A 44 -8.90 10.35 -4.07
CA ARG A 44 -7.86 10.96 -3.24
C ARG A 44 -6.88 9.91 -2.71
N GLN A 45 -7.38 8.80 -2.18
CA GLN A 45 -6.56 7.71 -1.66
C GLN A 45 -5.77 6.98 -2.76
N TRP A 46 -6.33 6.92 -3.97
CA TRP A 46 -5.67 6.32 -5.13
C TRP A 46 -4.55 7.22 -5.68
N ARG A 47 -4.73 8.54 -5.63
CA ARG A 47 -3.72 9.53 -6.04
C ARG A 47 -2.71 9.90 -4.95
N ALA A 48 -2.90 9.44 -3.72
CA ALA A 48 -1.98 9.74 -2.64
C ALA A 48 -0.64 9.02 -2.86
N CYS A 49 0.39 9.79 -3.18
CA CYS A 49 1.77 9.34 -3.21
C CYS A 49 2.51 9.87 -1.98
N VAL A 50 3.36 9.04 -1.38
CA VAL A 50 4.08 9.33 -0.14
C VAL A 50 5.58 9.28 -0.38
N SER A 51 6.33 10.20 0.22
CA SER A 51 7.79 10.14 0.26
C SER A 51 8.22 9.25 1.42
N ILE A 52 9.04 8.24 1.14
CA ILE A 52 9.45 7.23 2.12
C ILE A 52 10.95 7.35 2.37
N LEU A 53 11.33 7.36 3.65
CA LEU A 53 12.71 7.26 4.11
C LEU A 53 12.87 5.92 4.84
N VAL A 54 13.75 5.07 4.32
CA VAL A 54 14.14 3.80 4.96
C VAL A 54 15.52 3.98 5.58
N LEU A 55 15.60 3.74 6.89
CA LEU A 55 16.84 3.76 7.63
C LEU A 55 17.34 2.32 7.81
N GLY A 56 18.56 2.07 7.35
CA GLY A 56 19.21 0.77 7.32
C GLY A 56 18.92 0.00 6.02
N ALA A 57 19.99 -0.40 5.33
CA ALA A 57 20.01 -1.29 4.18
C ALA A 57 20.19 -2.76 4.59
N GLY A 58 19.70 -3.13 5.77
CA GLY A 58 19.55 -4.52 6.20
C GLY A 58 18.55 -5.28 5.32
N PRO A 59 18.47 -6.63 5.43
CA PRO A 59 17.50 -7.42 4.65
C PRO A 59 16.06 -6.94 4.87
N VAL A 60 15.68 -6.60 6.09
CA VAL A 60 14.34 -6.08 6.42
C VAL A 60 14.12 -4.68 5.82
N GLY A 61 15.10 -3.78 5.93
CA GLY A 61 15.00 -2.42 5.40
C GLY A 61 14.88 -2.41 3.87
N LEU A 62 15.72 -3.19 3.19
CA LEU A 62 15.65 -3.34 1.73
C LEU A 62 14.34 -4.02 1.28
N THR A 63 13.83 -4.98 2.05
CA THR A 63 12.51 -5.57 1.78
C THR A 63 11.40 -4.54 1.95
N ALA A 64 11.45 -3.71 3.00
CA ALA A 64 10.49 -2.62 3.20
C ALA A 64 10.54 -1.60 2.05
N ALA A 65 11.73 -1.26 1.57
CA ALA A 65 11.93 -0.44 0.39
C ALA A 65 11.31 -1.07 -0.87
N LEU A 66 11.44 -2.38 -1.07
CA LEU A 66 10.80 -3.09 -2.18
C LEU A 66 9.28 -3.11 -2.08
N VAL A 67 8.73 -3.36 -0.89
CA VAL A 67 7.29 -3.27 -0.62
C VAL A 67 6.76 -1.87 -0.94
N ALA A 68 7.49 -0.84 -0.50
CA ALA A 68 7.20 0.55 -0.81
C ALA A 68 7.15 0.77 -2.33
N VAL A 69 8.19 0.40 -3.07
CA VAL A 69 8.23 0.51 -4.55
C VAL A 69 7.07 -0.23 -5.21
N ARG A 70 6.77 -1.46 -4.77
CA ARG A 70 5.67 -2.27 -5.31
C ARG A 70 4.28 -1.73 -5.00
N SER A 71 4.12 -0.92 -3.96
CA SER A 71 2.81 -0.36 -3.59
C SER A 71 2.22 0.59 -4.63
N GLY A 72 3.06 1.15 -5.53
CA GLY A 72 2.65 2.16 -6.52
C GLY A 72 2.23 3.50 -5.92
N LYS A 73 2.36 3.67 -4.60
CA LYS A 73 1.98 4.89 -3.85
C LYS A 73 3.19 5.67 -3.34
N VAL A 74 4.35 5.47 -3.94
CA VAL A 74 5.58 6.13 -3.54
C VAL A 74 5.90 7.23 -4.52
N LEU A 75 6.01 8.44 -3.99
CA LEU A 75 6.48 9.58 -4.76
C LEU A 75 8.00 9.47 -4.93
N ASN A 76 8.71 9.48 -3.80
CA ASN A 76 10.16 9.37 -3.72
C ASN A 76 10.55 8.36 -2.63
N LEU A 77 11.62 7.61 -2.85
CA LEU A 77 12.17 6.68 -1.87
C LEU A 77 13.62 7.04 -1.58
N THR A 78 13.98 7.19 -0.32
CA THR A 78 15.37 7.34 0.12
C THR A 78 15.75 6.21 1.06
N VAL A 79 16.83 5.51 0.77
CA VAL A 79 17.42 4.48 1.65
C VAL A 79 18.76 5.02 2.16
N LEU A 80 18.90 5.11 3.49
CA LEU A 80 20.13 5.54 4.15
C LEU A 80 20.71 4.41 4.98
N ASP A 81 22.01 4.18 4.89
CA ASP A 81 22.73 3.28 5.81
C ASP A 81 24.10 3.86 6.16
N GLU A 82 24.49 3.72 7.42
CA GLU A 82 25.82 4.05 7.93
C GLU A 82 26.89 3.17 7.29
N ARG A 83 26.55 1.91 6.96
CA ARG A 83 27.49 0.97 6.35
C ARG A 83 27.66 1.24 4.87
N SER A 84 28.89 1.16 4.40
CA SER A 84 29.20 1.16 2.97
C SER A 84 28.68 -0.11 2.28
N ARG A 85 28.54 -0.08 0.95
CA ARG A 85 28.15 -1.27 0.16
C ARG A 85 29.05 -2.46 0.48
N ALA A 86 30.37 -2.27 0.47
CA ALA A 86 31.33 -3.31 0.85
C ALA A 86 31.09 -3.86 2.27
N GLY A 87 30.76 -3.01 3.24
CA GLY A 87 30.45 -3.41 4.61
C GLY A 87 29.15 -4.21 4.74
N LEU A 88 28.19 -4.04 3.83
CA LEU A 88 26.97 -4.85 3.75
C LEU A 88 27.25 -6.21 3.10
N LEU A 89 28.05 -6.23 2.03
CA LEU A 89 28.32 -7.42 1.22
C LEU A 89 29.26 -8.41 1.88
N CYS A 90 30.30 -7.93 2.58
CA CYS A 90 31.33 -8.79 3.18
C CYS A 90 30.88 -9.51 4.46
N ARG A 91 29.56 -9.62 4.69
CA ARG A 91 29.00 -10.22 5.90
C ARG A 91 29.00 -11.75 5.81
N PRO A 92 29.61 -12.45 6.80
CA PRO A 92 29.69 -13.91 6.77
C PRO A 92 28.39 -14.60 7.21
N GLN A 93 27.41 -13.85 7.75
CA GLN A 93 26.17 -14.45 8.24
C GLN A 93 25.35 -15.06 7.10
N GLN A 94 24.80 -16.25 7.35
CA GLN A 94 23.80 -16.87 6.47
C GLN A 94 22.40 -16.56 6.97
N ILE A 95 21.46 -16.55 6.05
CA ILE A 95 20.03 -16.45 6.31
C ILE A 95 19.34 -17.67 5.71
N ALA A 96 18.29 -18.12 6.39
CA ALA A 96 17.36 -19.12 5.91
C ALA A 96 16.01 -18.43 5.75
N LEU A 97 15.42 -18.55 4.57
CA LEU A 97 14.10 -18.03 4.26
C LEU A 97 13.14 -19.21 4.25
N ASP A 98 12.14 -19.13 5.12
CA ASP A 98 11.08 -20.12 5.17
C ASP A 98 10.15 -20.00 3.94
N PRO A 99 9.38 -21.05 3.62
CA PRO A 99 8.53 -21.07 2.42
C PRO A 99 7.56 -19.88 2.34
N ARG A 100 7.10 -19.36 3.47
CA ARG A 100 6.19 -18.20 3.48
C ARG A 100 6.93 -16.92 3.10
N SER A 101 8.13 -16.70 3.64
CA SER A 101 8.97 -15.56 3.27
C SER A 101 9.39 -15.62 1.81
N VAL A 102 9.72 -16.82 1.31
CA VAL A 102 10.03 -17.04 -0.11
C VAL A 102 8.86 -16.62 -1.00
N ARG A 103 7.63 -17.13 -0.72
CA ARG A 103 6.42 -16.76 -1.49
C ARG A 103 6.17 -15.25 -1.47
N PHE A 104 6.29 -14.63 -0.29
CA PHE A 104 6.15 -13.19 -0.15
C PHE A 104 7.18 -12.40 -0.98
N LEU A 105 8.44 -12.82 -0.98
CA LEU A 105 9.50 -12.16 -1.72
C LEU A 105 9.37 -12.39 -3.24
N LEU A 106 8.91 -13.57 -3.67
CA LEU A 106 8.57 -13.86 -5.07
C LEU A 106 7.51 -12.88 -5.59
N ASP A 107 6.45 -12.61 -4.81
CA ASP A 107 5.40 -11.65 -5.18
C ASP A 107 5.95 -10.21 -5.34
N LEU A 108 7.00 -9.88 -4.59
CA LEU A 108 7.70 -8.59 -4.71
C LEU A 108 8.61 -8.52 -5.95
N GLY A 109 8.90 -9.65 -6.59
CA GLY A 109 9.79 -9.76 -7.75
C GLY A 109 11.22 -10.13 -7.41
N VAL A 110 11.45 -10.73 -6.23
CA VAL A 110 12.74 -11.34 -5.89
C VAL A 110 12.86 -12.65 -6.65
N ASP A 111 13.84 -12.72 -7.55
CA ASP A 111 14.18 -13.94 -8.28
C ASP A 111 15.19 -14.77 -7.47
N PHE A 112 14.75 -15.90 -6.90
CA PHE A 112 15.60 -16.80 -6.13
C PHE A 112 16.48 -17.70 -6.99
N ASP A 113 16.15 -17.88 -8.27
CA ASP A 113 16.94 -18.72 -9.18
C ASP A 113 18.23 -18.01 -9.61
N ASN A 114 18.26 -16.69 -9.50
CA ASN A 114 19.42 -15.85 -9.78
C ASN A 114 20.23 -15.44 -8.53
N ILE A 115 19.95 -16.05 -7.37
CA ILE A 115 20.67 -15.79 -6.12
C ILE A 115 21.56 -16.98 -5.80
N GLU A 116 22.83 -16.74 -5.46
CA GLU A 116 23.71 -17.77 -4.92
C GLU A 116 23.14 -18.29 -3.59
N GLY A 117 22.70 -19.54 -3.57
CA GLY A 117 22.10 -20.17 -2.40
C GLY A 117 21.79 -21.64 -2.63
N CYS A 118 21.16 -22.28 -1.64
CA CYS A 118 20.70 -23.65 -1.76
C CYS A 118 19.27 -23.80 -1.24
N TRP A 119 18.53 -24.71 -1.86
CA TRP A 119 17.22 -25.14 -1.42
C TRP A 119 17.34 -26.39 -0.56
N HIS A 120 16.72 -26.39 0.62
CA HIS A 120 16.64 -27.56 1.48
C HIS A 120 15.34 -27.53 2.29
N ASN A 121 14.54 -28.60 2.22
CA ASN A 121 13.22 -28.71 2.88
C ASN A 121 12.33 -27.49 2.63
N ASP A 122 12.20 -27.05 1.38
CA ASP A 122 11.46 -25.85 0.96
C ASP A 122 11.96 -24.51 1.54
N HIS A 123 13.08 -24.52 2.28
CA HIS A 123 13.74 -23.31 2.73
C HIS A 123 14.85 -22.92 1.75
N PHE A 124 15.04 -21.62 1.56
CA PHE A 124 16.14 -21.08 0.78
C PHE A 124 17.22 -20.53 1.69
N PHE A 125 18.45 -21.01 1.54
CA PHE A 125 19.60 -20.60 2.33
C PHE A 125 20.56 -19.80 1.46
N THR A 126 21.01 -18.64 1.95
CA THR A 126 21.98 -17.80 1.25
C THR A 126 22.80 -16.98 2.23
N LYS A 127 23.89 -16.37 1.77
CA LYS A 127 24.64 -15.38 2.54
C LYS A 127 23.84 -14.08 2.59
N ILE A 128 23.83 -13.43 3.74
CA ILE A 128 23.09 -12.17 3.92
C ILE A 128 23.54 -11.10 2.93
N GLY A 129 24.84 -11.00 2.65
CA GLY A 129 25.39 -10.03 1.70
C GLY A 129 24.92 -10.25 0.27
N VAL A 130 24.84 -11.52 -0.17
CA VAL A 130 24.33 -11.88 -1.51
C VAL A 130 22.86 -11.49 -1.62
N PHE A 131 22.05 -11.82 -0.61
CA PHE A 131 20.64 -11.45 -0.59
C PHE A 131 20.46 -9.92 -0.62
N GLN A 132 21.19 -9.19 0.22
CA GLN A 132 21.13 -7.72 0.26
C GLN A 132 21.55 -7.08 -1.06
N GLU A 133 22.60 -7.60 -1.73
CA GLU A 133 23.01 -7.14 -3.06
C GLU A 133 21.92 -7.32 -4.10
N HIS A 134 21.26 -8.48 -4.08
CA HIS A 134 20.17 -8.75 -5.00
C HIS A 134 19.01 -7.77 -4.81
N LEU A 135 18.58 -7.55 -3.57
CA LEU A 135 17.53 -6.55 -3.30
C LEU A 135 17.94 -5.13 -3.73
N LEU A 136 19.20 -4.75 -3.49
CA LEU A 136 19.75 -3.47 -3.97
C LEU A 136 19.70 -3.39 -5.50
N SER A 137 20.08 -4.44 -6.23
CA SER A 137 20.03 -4.46 -7.69
C SER A 137 18.61 -4.27 -8.23
N ILE A 138 17.59 -4.86 -7.58
CA ILE A 138 16.19 -4.67 -7.96
C ILE A 138 15.78 -3.20 -7.74
N LEU A 139 16.16 -2.59 -6.61
CA LEU A 139 15.89 -1.17 -6.35
C LEU A 139 16.63 -0.25 -7.32
N GLU A 140 17.88 -0.55 -7.67
CA GLU A 140 18.67 0.19 -8.67
C GLU A 140 18.04 0.11 -10.06
N GLN A 141 17.53 -1.05 -10.48
CA GLN A 141 16.78 -1.19 -11.74
C GLN A 141 15.50 -0.34 -11.75
N ARG A 142 14.81 -0.24 -10.61
CA ARG A 142 13.57 0.55 -10.47
C ARG A 142 13.82 2.05 -10.39
N LYS A 143 15.07 2.49 -10.17
CA LYS A 143 15.47 3.90 -10.13
C LYS A 143 15.19 4.65 -11.44
N GLN A 144 15.09 3.95 -12.57
CA GLN A 144 14.74 4.57 -13.85
C GLN A 144 13.27 5.00 -13.91
N ALA A 145 12.39 4.36 -13.14
CA ALA A 145 10.95 4.61 -13.15
C ALA A 145 10.46 5.46 -11.96
N LEU A 146 11.23 5.51 -10.87
CA LEU A 146 10.89 6.19 -9.61
C LEU A 146 12.10 6.96 -9.07
N ASP A 147 11.90 8.10 -8.39
CA ASP A 147 12.99 8.83 -7.70
C ASP A 147 13.45 8.05 -6.47
N ILE A 148 14.37 7.10 -6.69
CA ILE A 148 14.99 6.27 -5.67
C ILE A 148 16.42 6.76 -5.42
N ARG A 149 16.68 7.15 -4.18
CA ARG A 149 18.01 7.56 -3.69
C ARG A 149 18.51 6.54 -2.70
N ILE A 150 19.69 5.98 -2.97
CA ILE A 150 20.34 5.01 -2.08
C ILE A 150 21.67 5.64 -1.66
N SER A 151 21.79 5.97 -0.38
CA SER A 151 23.01 6.54 0.19
C SER A 151 23.55 5.58 1.26
N LEU A 152 24.66 4.93 0.94
CA LEU A 152 25.36 3.99 1.82
C LEU A 152 26.65 4.62 2.31
N GLY A 153 27.07 4.34 3.54
CA GLY A 153 28.26 4.96 4.13
C GLY A 153 28.02 6.37 4.65
N THR A 154 26.77 6.74 4.96
CA THR A 154 26.44 8.07 5.48
C THR A 154 26.83 8.14 6.95
N LYS A 155 27.87 8.94 7.27
CA LYS A 155 28.31 9.25 8.63
C LYS A 155 27.56 10.45 9.20
#